data_AF-T1BMZ9-F1
#
_entry.id   AF-T1BMZ9-F1
#
_cell.length_a   1.000
_cell.length_b   1.000
_cell.length_c   1.000
_cell.angle_alpha   90.00
_cell.angle_beta   90.00
_cell.angle_gamma   90.00
#
_symmetry.space_group_name_H-M   'P 1'
#
loop_
_entity.id
_entity.type
_entity.pdbx_description
1 polymer ?
#
loop_
_entity_poly.entity_id
_entity_poly.type
_entity_poly.pdbx_seq_one_letter_code
_entity_poly.pdbx_strand_id
1 'polypeptide(L)'
;MVVEGNSGTISFEAARFLAVHDIPVTFLRWDGSVLSTLLPRGPVAGELKLAQFAAHNDSRRRVEIARAILEVKLSKSVELLRFLSRFYPCNPKAVEKEVERGPTEKTVPGLMGWEGRTAVYWSEFSKIVNSLWPEARFVTRKGKGKSWAQS
;
A
#
# COMPACT_ATOMS: atom_id res chain seq x y z
N MET A 1 -3.17 11.64 14.46
CA MET A 1 -4.40 12.42 14.16
C MET A 1 -4.66 12.40 12.66
N VAL A 2 -5.89 12.11 12.25
CA VAL A 2 -6.31 12.21 10.84
C VAL A 2 -7.25 13.41 10.72
N VAL A 3 -6.93 14.32 9.80
CA VAL A 3 -7.71 15.52 9.56
C VAL A 3 -8.43 15.36 8.22
N GLU A 4 -9.75 15.23 8.31
CA GLU A 4 -10.68 15.20 7.19
C GLU A 4 -11.63 16.40 7.36
N GLY A 5 -11.35 17.48 6.65
CA GLY A 5 -12.11 18.72 6.78
C GLY A 5 -11.85 19.65 5.61
N ASN A 6 -12.91 20.35 5.16
CA ASN A 6 -12.82 21.27 4.04
C ASN A 6 -12.16 22.61 4.41
N SER A 7 -12.18 22.98 5.70
CA SER A 7 -11.55 24.19 6.23
C SER A 7 -11.17 24.00 7.70
N GLY A 8 -10.20 24.81 8.15
CA GLY A 8 -9.73 24.80 9.53
C GLY A 8 -8.38 25.51 9.66
N THR A 9 -7.99 25.82 10.89
CA THR A 9 -6.66 26.37 11.18
C THR A 9 -5.99 25.51 12.25
N ILE A 10 -4.66 25.40 12.15
CA ILE A 10 -3.82 24.84 13.20
C ILE A 10 -2.82 25.93 13.59
N SER A 11 -2.77 26.28 14.88
CA SER A 11 -1.75 27.20 15.37
C SER A 11 -0.39 26.51 15.36
N PHE A 12 0.69 27.29 15.23
CA PHE A 12 2.05 26.76 15.36
C PHE A 12 2.28 26.10 16.73
N GLU A 13 1.67 26.63 17.79
CA GLU A 13 1.75 26.04 19.13
C GLU A 13 1.11 24.65 19.19
N ALA A 14 -0.08 24.48 18.60
CA ALA A 14 -0.73 23.18 18.52
C ALA A 14 0.09 22.19 17.68
N ALA A 15 0.62 22.62 16.53
CA ALA A 15 1.48 21.77 15.70
C ALA A 15 2.77 21.36 16.44
N ARG A 16 3.40 22.29 17.17
CA ARG A 16 4.58 22.01 18.00
C ARG A 16 4.25 21.05 19.14
N PHE A 17 3.12 21.24 19.83
CA PHE A 17 2.67 20.35 20.89
C PHE A 17 2.58 18.91 20.37
N LEU A 18 1.88 18.72 19.25
CA LEU A 18 1.74 17.40 18.63
C LEU A 18 3.09 16.78 18.24
N ALA A 19 4.00 17.59 17.68
CA ALA A 19 5.33 17.12 17.29
C ALA A 19 6.21 16.71 18.49
N VAL A 20 6.16 17.46 19.61
CA VAL A 20 6.92 17.15 20.84
C VAL A 20 6.38 15.90 21.55
N HIS A 21 5.09 15.61 21.39
CA HIS A 21 4.45 14.42 21.93
C HIS A 21 4.45 13.21 20.98
N ASP A 22 5.23 13.27 19.89
CA ASP A 22 5.33 12.22 18.88
C ASP A 22 3.98 11.83 18.25
N ILE A 23 3.07 12.79 18.12
CA ILE A 23 1.75 12.59 17.51
C ILE A 23 1.80 13.04 16.03
N PRO A 24 1.80 12.11 15.05
CA PRO A 24 1.75 12.48 13.65
C PRO A 24 0.38 13.04 13.27
N VAL A 25 0.37 14.01 12.36
CA VAL A 25 -0.85 14.59 11.79
C VAL A 25 -0.89 14.34 10.30
N THR A 26 -1.88 13.58 9.83
CA THR A 26 -2.10 13.30 8.41
C THR A 26 -3.32 14.08 7.92
N PHE A 27 -3.13 14.86 6.87
CA PHE A 27 -4.19 15.60 6.18
C PHE A 27 -4.65 14.80 4.98
N LEU A 28 -5.96 14.64 4.83
CA LEU A 28 -6.57 13.97 3.69
C LEU A 28 -7.14 15.00 2.70
N ARG A 29 -7.14 14.64 1.42
CA ARG A 29 -7.92 15.33 0.39
C ARG A 29 -9.40 14.98 0.55
N TRP A 30 -10.26 15.72 -0.14
CA TRP A 30 -11.70 15.45 -0.23
C TRP A 30 -12.03 14.03 -0.71
N ASP A 31 -11.14 13.38 -1.46
CA ASP A 31 -11.32 12.01 -1.95
C ASP A 31 -10.69 10.93 -1.06
N GLY A 32 -10.30 11.30 0.17
CA GLY A 32 -9.68 10.40 1.15
C GLY A 32 -8.21 10.07 0.89
N SER A 33 -7.61 10.57 -0.21
CA SER A 33 -6.18 10.39 -0.47
C SER A 33 -5.32 11.25 0.45
N VAL A 34 -4.12 10.78 0.82
CA VAL A 34 -3.21 11.55 1.67
C VAL A 34 -2.73 12.81 0.94
N LEU A 35 -2.99 13.99 1.52
CA LEU A 35 -2.49 15.28 1.06
C LEU A 35 -1.08 15.53 1.57
N SER A 36 -0.89 15.44 2.89
CA SER A 36 0.40 15.64 3.55
C SER A 36 0.41 14.97 4.92
N THR A 37 1.59 14.81 5.52
CA THR A 37 1.72 14.34 6.89
C THR A 37 2.80 15.14 7.61
N LEU A 38 2.46 15.73 8.75
CA LEU A 38 3.42 16.27 9.71
C LEU A 38 3.90 15.09 10.55
N LEU A 39 5.12 14.65 10.28
CA LEU A 39 5.78 13.62 11.08
C LEU A 39 6.58 14.29 12.20
N PRO A 40 6.50 13.78 13.44
CA PRO A 40 7.40 14.21 14.49
C PRO A 40 8.85 13.88 14.11
N ARG A 41 9.80 14.43 14.87
CA ARG A 41 11.22 14.17 14.61
C ARG A 41 11.47 12.67 14.82
N GLY A 42 11.61 11.93 13.73
CA GLY A 42 11.95 10.51 13.78
C GLY A 42 13.28 10.27 14.52
N PRO A 43 13.52 9.04 14.99
CA PRO A 43 14.73 8.70 15.73
C PRO A 43 15.97 9.11 14.94
N VAL A 44 16.92 9.75 15.62
CA VAL A 44 18.19 10.19 15.03
C VAL A 44 19.14 8.99 14.94
N ALA A 45 18.79 8.01 14.11
CA ALA A 45 19.63 6.85 13.80
C ALA A 45 20.35 7.09 12.47
N GLY A 46 21.43 7.88 12.50
CA GLY A 46 22.21 8.23 11.31
C GLY A 46 22.78 6.99 10.59
N GLU A 47 23.32 6.05 11.36
CA GLU A 47 23.86 4.78 10.85
C GLU A 47 22.80 3.96 10.12
N LEU A 48 21.56 3.90 10.65
CA LEU A 48 20.46 3.19 10.00
C LEU A 48 20.12 3.80 8.64
N LYS A 49 20.08 5.14 8.54
CA LYS A 49 19.82 5.82 7.26
C LYS A 49 20.94 5.56 6.25
N LEU A 50 22.19 5.56 6.70
CA LEU A 50 23.33 5.21 5.85
C LEU A 50 23.26 3.75 5.38
N ALA A 51 22.90 2.82 6.26
CA ALA A 51 22.71 1.41 5.93
C ALA A 51 21.56 1.21 4.92
N GLN A 52 20.44 1.91 5.09
CA GLN A 52 19.31 1.91 4.14
C GLN A 52 19.73 2.44 2.77
N PHE A 53 20.48 3.55 2.73
CA PHE A 53 21.00 4.12 1.49
C PHE A 53 21.97 3.17 0.79
N ALA A 54 22.92 2.58 1.53
CA ALA A 54 23.85 1.60 1.00
C ALA A 54 23.13 0.35 0.44
N ALA A 55 22.13 -0.16 1.16
CA ALA A 55 21.33 -1.29 0.71
C ALA A 55 20.45 -0.97 -0.52
N HIS A 56 20.01 0.29 -0.66
CA HIS A 56 19.27 0.73 -1.85
C HIS A 56 20.17 0.82 -3.09
N ASN A 57 21.43 1.24 -2.93
CA ASN A 57 22.38 1.36 -4.04
C ASN A 57 22.97 0.01 -4.47
N ASP A 58 23.02 -0.97 -3.57
CA ASP A 58 23.35 -2.36 -3.91
C ASP A 58 22.15 -3.04 -4.60
N SER A 59 22.29 -3.34 -5.89
CA SER A 59 21.21 -3.92 -6.70
C SER A 59 20.72 -5.27 -6.17
N ARG A 60 21.61 -6.10 -5.62
CA ARG A 60 21.27 -7.42 -5.07
C ARG A 60 20.47 -7.26 -3.78
N ARG A 61 20.95 -6.45 -2.84
CA ARG A 61 20.25 -6.17 -1.58
C ARG A 61 18.90 -5.49 -1.82
N ARG A 62 18.84 -4.56 -2.76
CA ARG A 62 17.60 -3.88 -3.14
C ARG A 62 16.54 -4.87 -3.65
N VAL A 63 16.93 -5.79 -4.53
CA VAL A 63 16.03 -6.84 -5.05
C VAL A 63 15.60 -7.79 -3.94
N GLU A 64 16.52 -8.19 -3.07
CA GLU A 64 16.24 -9.09 -1.94
C GLU A 64 15.20 -8.51 -0.98
N ILE A 65 15.39 -7.25 -0.56
CA ILE A 65 14.44 -6.55 0.33
C ILE A 65 13.08 -6.38 -0.37
N ALA A 66 13.07 -5.94 -1.63
CA ALA A 66 11.82 -5.77 -2.38
C ALA A 66 11.05 -7.09 -2.55
N ARG A 67 11.78 -8.19 -2.77
CA ARG A 67 11.22 -9.53 -2.89
C ARG A 67 10.57 -9.97 -1.58
N ALA A 68 11.24 -9.80 -0.44
CA ALA A 68 10.71 -10.17 0.86
C ALA A 68 9.39 -9.45 1.18
N ILE A 69 9.29 -8.15 0.86
CA ILE A 69 8.05 -7.37 1.03
C ILE A 69 6.91 -7.95 0.17
N LEU A 70 7.20 -8.28 -1.09
CA LEU A 70 6.20 -8.82 -2.00
C LEU A 70 5.76 -10.22 -1.62
N GLU A 71 6.67 -11.11 -1.25
CA GLU A 71 6.33 -12.47 -0.82
C GLU A 71 5.33 -12.45 0.34
N VAL A 72 5.55 -11.58 1.34
CA VAL A 72 4.61 -11.41 2.46
C VAL A 72 3.27 -10.87 1.99
N LYS A 73 3.26 -9.80 1.17
CA LYS A 73 2.02 -9.22 0.64
C LYS A 73 1.19 -10.27 -0.11
N LEU A 74 1.81 -10.99 -1.03
CA LEU A 74 1.13 -11.95 -1.91
C LEU A 74 0.65 -13.18 -1.11
N SER A 75 1.46 -13.67 -0.17
CA SER A 75 1.06 -14.72 0.76
C SER A 75 -0.18 -14.31 1.56
N LYS A 76 -0.21 -13.09 2.10
CA LYS A 76 -1.36 -12.57 2.87
C LYS A 76 -2.60 -12.32 2.01
N SER A 77 -2.42 -11.91 0.76
CA SER A 77 -3.54 -11.79 -0.20
C SER A 77 -4.21 -13.15 -0.47
N VAL A 78 -3.40 -14.21 -0.67
CA VAL A 78 -3.92 -15.57 -0.85
C VAL A 78 -4.59 -16.08 0.43
N GLU A 79 -3.98 -15.88 1.59
CA GLU A 79 -4.52 -16.28 2.89
C GLU A 79 -5.89 -15.64 3.14
N LEU A 80 -6.03 -14.34 2.86
CA LEU A 80 -7.31 -13.63 2.98
C LEU A 80 -8.37 -14.21 2.05
N LEU A 81 -8.06 -14.46 0.77
CA LEU A 81 -9.02 -15.04 -0.16
C LEU A 81 -9.41 -16.47 0.22
N ARG A 82 -8.47 -17.29 0.71
CA ARG A 82 -8.76 -18.64 1.24
C ARG A 82 -9.69 -18.60 2.44
N PHE A 83 -9.54 -17.60 3.30
CA PHE A 83 -10.43 -17.41 4.43
C PHE A 83 -11.83 -17.00 3.95
N LEU A 84 -11.92 -15.99 3.07
CA LEU A 84 -13.18 -15.45 2.58
C LEU A 84 -13.94 -16.42 1.66
N SER A 85 -13.26 -17.30 0.93
CA SER A 85 -13.90 -18.29 0.05
C SER A 85 -14.76 -19.32 0.80
N ARG A 86 -14.64 -19.38 2.14
CA ARG A 86 -15.50 -20.20 3.00
C ARG A 86 -16.91 -19.61 3.15
N PHE A 87 -17.05 -18.32 2.94
CA PHE A 87 -18.28 -17.56 3.20
C PHE A 87 -18.82 -16.85 1.96
N TYR A 88 -17.97 -16.61 0.96
CA TYR A 88 -18.29 -15.78 -0.21
C TYR A 88 -17.89 -16.45 -1.52
N PRO A 89 -18.51 -16.07 -2.65
CA PRO A 89 -18.27 -16.68 -3.96
C PRO A 89 -16.96 -16.18 -4.60
N CYS A 90 -15.82 -16.46 -3.97
CA CYS A 90 -14.48 -16.17 -4.51
C CYS A 90 -13.59 -17.42 -4.53
N ASN A 91 -12.62 -17.45 -5.45
CA ASN A 91 -11.72 -18.58 -5.63
C ASN A 91 -10.24 -18.13 -5.66
N PRO A 92 -9.42 -18.51 -4.66
CA PRO A 92 -8.02 -18.09 -4.59
C PRO A 92 -7.12 -18.72 -5.66
N LYS A 93 -7.53 -19.80 -6.34
CA LYS A 93 -6.65 -20.60 -7.23
C LYS A 93 -5.93 -19.80 -8.31
N ALA A 94 -6.60 -18.81 -8.90
CA ALA A 94 -5.97 -17.98 -9.93
C ALA A 94 -4.84 -17.10 -9.37
N VAL A 95 -5.04 -16.57 -8.16
CA VAL A 95 -4.04 -15.77 -7.43
C VAL A 95 -2.90 -16.68 -6.98
N GLU A 96 -3.20 -17.83 -6.40
CA GLU A 96 -2.22 -18.84 -5.97
C GLU A 96 -1.28 -19.22 -7.11
N LYS A 97 -1.83 -19.52 -8.28
CA LYS A 97 -1.04 -19.88 -9.47
C LYS A 97 -0.04 -18.79 -9.86
N GLU A 98 -0.43 -17.52 -9.81
CA GLU A 98 0.48 -16.41 -10.12
C GLU A 98 1.52 -16.18 -9.02
N VAL A 99 1.17 -16.42 -7.76
CA VAL A 99 2.13 -16.37 -6.64
C VAL A 99 3.16 -17.50 -6.78
N GLU A 100 2.73 -18.74 -7.03
CA GLU A 100 3.60 -19.91 -7.22
C GLU A 100 4.52 -19.76 -8.45
N ARG A 101 4.03 -19.13 -9.52
CA ARG A 101 4.83 -18.83 -10.71
C ARG A 101 6.03 -17.94 -10.41
N GLY A 102 5.94 -17.08 -9.39
CA GLY A 102 7.00 -16.19 -8.99
C GLY A 102 7.32 -15.08 -10.01
N PRO A 103 8.37 -14.29 -9.74
CA PRO A 103 8.80 -13.24 -10.65
C PRO A 103 9.55 -13.79 -11.86
N THR A 104 9.36 -13.14 -13.01
CA THR A 104 9.99 -13.54 -14.27
C THR A 104 11.49 -13.24 -14.26
N GLU A 105 11.89 -12.16 -13.59
CA GLU A 105 13.25 -11.69 -13.50
C GLU A 105 13.60 -11.36 -12.05
N LYS A 106 14.87 -11.54 -11.68
CA LYS A 106 15.41 -11.14 -10.37
C LYS A 106 15.79 -9.66 -10.36
N THR A 107 14.89 -8.82 -10.84
CA THR A 107 15.03 -7.36 -10.93
C THR A 107 13.83 -6.70 -10.26
N VAL A 108 13.99 -5.45 -9.78
CA VAL A 108 12.86 -4.70 -9.20
C VAL A 108 11.69 -4.57 -10.21
N PRO A 109 11.92 -4.27 -11.50
CA PRO A 109 10.86 -4.32 -12.50
C PRO A 109 10.21 -5.70 -12.66
N GLY A 110 11.00 -6.78 -12.65
CA GLY A 110 10.47 -8.15 -12.69
C GLY A 110 9.56 -8.48 -11.51
N LEU A 111 9.93 -8.00 -10.31
CA LEU A 111 9.13 -8.07 -9.10
C LEU A 111 7.83 -7.24 -9.21
N MET A 112 7.89 -6.04 -9.78
CA MET A 112 6.69 -5.24 -10.03
C MET A 112 5.76 -5.91 -11.05
N GLY A 113 6.31 -6.55 -12.09
CA GLY A 113 5.54 -7.33 -13.05
C GLY A 113 4.83 -8.52 -12.39
N TRP A 114 5.49 -9.18 -11.44
CA TRP A 114 4.87 -10.25 -10.64
C TRP A 114 3.71 -9.76 -9.77
N GLU A 115 3.88 -8.61 -9.10
CA GLU A 115 2.82 -7.96 -8.33
C GLU A 115 1.62 -7.61 -9.24
N GLY A 116 1.89 -7.04 -10.42
CA GLY A 116 0.86 -6.69 -11.39
C GLY A 116 0.06 -7.89 -11.91
N ARG A 117 0.71 -9.04 -12.16
CA ARG A 117 -0.01 -10.27 -12.55
C ARG A 117 -0.93 -10.78 -11.45
N THR A 118 -0.52 -10.63 -10.19
CA THR A 118 -1.33 -11.02 -9.03
C THR A 118 -2.50 -10.07 -8.79
N ALA A 119 -2.64 -8.99 -9.56
CA ALA A 119 -3.81 -8.10 -9.51
C ALA A 119 -5.14 -8.77 -9.91
N VAL A 120 -5.11 -10.00 -10.45
CA VAL A 120 -6.29 -10.88 -10.54
C VAL A 120 -6.97 -11.10 -9.18
N TYR A 121 -6.26 -10.87 -8.08
CA TYR A 121 -6.84 -10.71 -6.74
C TYR A 121 -8.08 -9.82 -6.73
N TRP A 122 -8.07 -8.68 -7.45
CA TRP A 122 -9.18 -7.73 -7.45
C TRP A 122 -10.43 -8.29 -8.09
N SER A 123 -10.34 -9.16 -9.10
CA SER A 123 -11.54 -9.78 -9.68
C SER A 123 -12.23 -10.73 -8.70
N GLU A 124 -11.46 -11.44 -7.89
CA GLU A 124 -12.02 -12.30 -6.83
C GLU A 124 -12.58 -11.48 -5.67
N PHE A 125 -11.88 -10.42 -5.28
CA PHE A 125 -12.35 -9.50 -4.26
C PHE A 125 -13.65 -8.79 -4.67
N SER A 126 -13.81 -8.46 -5.94
CA SER A 126 -15.05 -7.85 -6.45
C SER A 126 -16.28 -8.73 -6.30
N LYS A 127 -16.13 -10.06 -6.41
CA LYS A 127 -17.24 -11.00 -6.18
C LYS A 127 -17.71 -10.93 -4.72
N ILE A 128 -16.78 -10.79 -3.79
CA ILE A 128 -17.08 -10.63 -2.35
C ILE A 128 -17.81 -9.32 -2.11
N VAL A 129 -17.26 -8.20 -2.60
CA VAL A 129 -17.85 -6.87 -2.41
C VAL A 129 -19.26 -6.82 -3.00
N ASN A 130 -19.46 -7.30 -4.22
CA ASN A 130 -20.78 -7.25 -4.85
C ASN A 130 -21.77 -8.29 -4.27
N SER A 131 -21.29 -9.32 -3.56
CA SER A 131 -22.16 -10.20 -2.79
C SER A 131 -22.66 -9.54 -1.51
N LEU A 132 -21.84 -8.69 -0.89
CA LEU A 132 -22.17 -7.97 0.34
C LEU A 132 -22.90 -6.65 0.08
N TRP A 133 -22.53 -5.98 -1.00
CA TRP A 133 -22.97 -4.65 -1.37
C TRP A 133 -23.16 -4.53 -2.89
N PRO A 134 -24.23 -5.13 -3.45
CA PRO A 134 -24.45 -5.21 -4.90
C PRO A 134 -24.51 -3.86 -5.61
N GLU A 135 -25.06 -2.84 -4.95
CA GLU A 135 -25.19 -1.48 -5.47
C GLU A 135 -23.84 -0.74 -5.56
N ALA A 136 -22.80 -1.20 -4.87
CA ALA A 136 -21.45 -0.66 -4.99
C ALA A 136 -20.89 -0.81 -6.41
N ARG A 137 -21.34 -1.86 -7.14
CA ARG A 137 -20.87 -2.21 -8.49
C ARG A 137 -19.35 -2.18 -8.61
N PHE A 138 -18.67 -2.72 -7.60
CA PHE A 138 -17.21 -2.70 -7.55
C PHE A 138 -16.65 -3.67 -8.59
N VAL A 139 -15.86 -3.16 -9.54
CA VAL A 139 -15.31 -3.97 -10.64
C VAL A 139 -13.84 -4.30 -10.41
N THR A 140 -13.03 -3.28 -10.14
CA THR A 140 -11.59 -3.43 -9.88
C THR A 140 -11.06 -2.16 -9.23
N ARG A 141 -9.81 -2.22 -8.76
CA ARG A 141 -9.08 -1.03 -8.32
C ARG A 141 -8.67 -0.19 -9.54
N LYS A 142 -9.38 0.91 -9.82
CA LYS A 142 -8.85 1.98 -10.66
C LYS A 142 -7.92 2.85 -9.82
N GLY A 143 -6.62 2.82 -10.10
CA GLY A 143 -5.72 3.84 -9.57
C GLY A 143 -6.08 5.18 -10.21
N LYS A 144 -6.45 6.20 -9.43
CA LYS A 144 -6.54 7.56 -9.97
C LYS A 144 -5.14 8.00 -10.37
N GLY A 145 -4.97 8.28 -11.66
CA GLY A 145 -3.79 8.91 -12.23
C GLY A 145 -3.77 10.42 -11.98
N LYS A 146 -2.53 10.93 -12.04
CA LYS A 146 -2.08 12.34 -12.12
C LYS A 146 -2.35 13.23 -10.90
N SER A 147 -1.23 13.61 -10.27
CA SER A 147 -1.08 14.81 -9.45
C SER A 147 -1.54 16.04 -10.24
N TRP A 148 -2.21 16.97 -9.56
CA TRP A 148 -2.68 18.27 -10.05
C TRP A 148 -1.56 19.23 -10.53
N ALA A 149 -0.32 18.76 -10.67
CA ALA A 149 0.79 19.52 -11.27
C ALA A 149 0.87 19.40 -12.80
N GLN A 150 -0.16 18.85 -13.46
CA GLN A 150 -0.30 18.85 -14.92
C GLN A 150 -1.67 19.42 -15.29
N SER A 151 -1.80 20.74 -15.23
CA SER A 151 -2.91 21.51 -15.79
C SER A 151 -2.37 22.87 -16.19
#